data_AF-A0A0J6VWV2-F1
#
_entry.id   AF-A0A0J6VWV2-F1
#
_cell.length_a   1.000
_cell.length_b   1.000
_cell.length_c   1.000
_cell.angle_alpha   90.00
_cell.angle_beta   90.00
_cell.angle_gamma   90.00
#
_symmetry.space_group_name_H-M   'P 1'
#
loop_
_entity.id
_entity.type
_entity.pdbx_description
1 polymer ?
#
loop_
_entity_poly.entity_id
_entity_poly.type
_entity_poly.pdbx_seq_one_letter_code
_entity_poly.pdbx_strand_id
1 'polypeptide(L)'
;MSPLHSSFILALLLAGTAPAAADDLVARWQRADAACALPASPLADQACEDRARYATALSRQGWCESRAGGAYEHWGWQRCAPTATARAMPRRRPRPHA
;
A
#
# COMPACT_ATOMS: atom_id res chain seq x y z
N MET A 1 -0.28 -12.15 39.31
CA MET A 1 0.59 -12.51 38.16
C MET A 1 -0.33 -12.70 36.96
N SER A 2 -0.51 -11.66 36.14
CA SER A 2 -1.59 -11.59 35.13
C SER A 2 -1.12 -12.13 33.78
N PRO A 3 -1.64 -13.28 33.30
CA PRO A 3 -1.21 -13.90 32.03
C PRO A 3 -1.66 -13.13 30.78
N LEU A 4 -2.58 -12.17 30.93
CA LEU A 4 -3.18 -11.39 29.83
C LEU A 4 -2.20 -10.46 29.11
N HIS A 5 -1.14 -10.00 29.78
CA HIS A 5 -0.12 -9.15 29.16
C HIS A 5 0.82 -9.92 28.23
N SER A 6 1.06 -11.21 28.51
CA SER A 6 2.00 -12.03 27.72
C SER A 6 1.44 -12.37 26.34
N SER A 7 0.13 -12.58 26.23
CA SER A 7 -0.53 -12.90 24.97
C SER A 7 -0.60 -11.72 24.00
N PHE A 8 -0.64 -10.49 24.52
CA PHE A 8 -0.67 -9.29 23.69
C PHE A 8 0.67 -9.02 22.98
N ILE A 9 1.79 -9.31 23.67
CA ILE A 9 3.14 -9.12 23.12
C ILE A 9 3.41 -10.14 21.99
N LEU A 10 2.92 -11.38 22.12
CA LEU A 10 3.10 -12.41 21.09
C LEU A 10 2.32 -12.11 19.80
N ALA A 11 1.12 -11.52 19.90
CA ALA A 11 0.33 -11.11 18.74
C ALA A 11 0.94 -9.90 17.99
N LEU A 12 1.58 -8.98 18.71
CA LEU A 12 2.29 -7.83 18.12
C LEU A 12 3.56 -8.24 17.36
N LEU A 13 4.28 -9.27 17.82
CA LEU A 13 5.50 -9.75 17.18
C LEU A 13 5.24 -10.49 15.85
N LEU A 14 4.09 -11.14 15.69
CA LEU A 14 3.72 -11.85 14.46
C LEU A 14 3.09 -10.96 13.37
N ALA A 15 2.66 -9.75 13.71
CA ALA A 15 2.15 -8.78 12.73
C ALA A 15 3.26 -8.04 11.95
N GLY A 16 4.53 -8.20 12.36
CA GLY A 16 5.66 -7.42 11.83
C GLY A 16 6.38 -8.00 10.61
N THR A 17 6.09 -9.22 10.17
CA THR A 17 6.88 -9.89 9.11
C THR A 17 6.32 -9.71 7.69
N ALA A 18 5.25 -8.92 7.51
CA ALA A 18 4.54 -8.84 6.24
C ALA A 18 4.82 -7.62 5.31
N PRO A 19 5.77 -6.68 5.54
CA PRO A 19 6.03 -5.66 4.51
C PRO A 19 7.42 -5.69 3.86
N ALA A 20 8.38 -6.50 4.33
CA ALA A 20 9.77 -6.42 3.83
C ALA A 20 9.89 -6.61 2.30
N ALA A 21 9.10 -7.52 1.71
CA ALA A 21 9.13 -7.75 0.26
C ALA A 21 8.45 -6.63 -0.56
N ALA A 22 7.44 -5.99 0.03
CA ALA A 22 6.68 -4.94 -0.63
C ALA A 22 7.41 -3.58 -0.54
N ASP A 23 8.02 -3.27 0.60
CA ASP A 23 8.87 -2.09 0.77
C ASP A 23 10.09 -2.13 -0.17
N ASP A 24 10.67 -3.33 -0.37
CA ASP A 24 11.76 -3.53 -1.33
C ASP A 24 11.30 -3.32 -2.79
N LEU A 25 10.05 -3.68 -3.13
CA LEU A 25 9.47 -3.32 -4.43
C LEU A 25 9.25 -1.82 -4.60
N VAL A 26 8.79 -1.12 -3.56
CA VAL A 26 8.64 0.34 -3.59
C VAL A 26 10.01 1.00 -3.75
N ALA A 27 11.04 0.53 -3.03
CA ALA A 27 12.40 1.06 -3.15
C ALA A 27 13.01 0.82 -4.54
N ARG A 28 12.78 -0.36 -5.14
CA ARG A 28 13.17 -0.64 -6.53
C ARG A 28 12.45 0.28 -7.52
N TRP A 29 11.15 0.48 -7.33
CA TRP A 29 10.38 1.39 -8.15
C TRP A 29 10.91 2.83 -8.06
N GLN A 30 11.21 3.34 -6.86
CA GLN A 30 11.74 4.70 -6.69
C GLN A 30 13.11 4.89 -7.37
N ARG A 31 13.98 3.88 -7.30
CA ARG A 31 15.26 3.92 -8.02
C ARG A 31 15.07 3.95 -9.53
N ALA A 32 14.16 3.14 -10.06
CA ALA A 32 13.83 3.14 -11.49
C ALA A 32 13.16 4.45 -11.93
N ASP A 33 12.30 5.03 -11.10
CA ASP A 33 11.66 6.34 -11.32
C ASP A 33 12.69 7.46 -11.42
N ALA A 34 13.62 7.54 -10.46
CA ALA A 34 14.71 8.52 -10.48
C ALA A 34 15.62 8.36 -11.70
N ALA A 35 15.93 7.12 -12.10
CA ALA A 35 16.75 6.85 -13.29
C ALA A 35 16.01 7.15 -14.60
N CYS A 36 14.68 6.96 -14.65
CA CYS A 36 13.83 7.31 -15.78
C CYS A 36 13.75 8.84 -15.98
N ALA A 37 13.92 9.64 -14.93
CA ALA A 37 13.97 11.10 -15.02
C ALA A 37 15.31 11.65 -15.56
N LEU A 38 16.30 10.81 -15.82
CA LEU A 38 17.57 11.20 -16.43
C LEU A 38 17.38 11.58 -17.92
N PRO A 39 18.35 12.28 -18.54
CA PRO A 39 18.32 12.55 -19.98
C PRO A 39 18.19 11.28 -20.81
N ALA A 40 17.50 11.41 -21.96
CA ALA A 40 17.24 10.31 -22.86
C ALA A 40 18.52 9.54 -23.20
N SER A 41 18.52 8.26 -22.83
CA SER A 41 19.63 7.33 -23.02
C SER A 41 19.08 5.90 -22.93
N PRO A 42 19.76 4.90 -23.49
CA PRO A 42 19.31 3.50 -23.39
C PRO A 42 19.12 3.04 -21.94
N LEU A 43 19.91 3.59 -21.00
CA LEU A 43 19.77 3.30 -19.58
C LEU A 43 18.49 3.92 -19.00
N ALA A 44 18.18 5.17 -19.36
CA ALA A 44 16.94 5.83 -18.94
C ALA A 44 15.71 5.10 -19.53
N ASP A 45 15.76 4.69 -20.79
CA ASP A 45 14.68 3.94 -21.45
C ASP A 45 14.39 2.63 -20.71
N GLN A 46 15.44 1.85 -20.41
CA GLN A 46 15.30 0.61 -19.64
C GLN A 46 14.77 0.86 -18.23
N ALA A 47 15.22 1.93 -17.57
CA ALA A 47 14.73 2.31 -16.24
C ALA A 47 13.24 2.68 -16.27
N CYS A 48 12.76 3.34 -17.34
CA CYS A 48 11.35 3.64 -17.51
C CYS A 48 10.50 2.37 -17.69
N GLU A 49 11.01 1.36 -18.41
CA GLU A 49 10.34 0.06 -18.50
C GLU A 49 10.31 -0.65 -17.14
N ASP A 50 11.41 -0.64 -16.39
CA ASP A 50 11.50 -1.21 -15.05
C ASP A 50 10.52 -0.55 -14.09
N ARG A 51 10.44 0.77 -14.13
CA ARG A 51 9.47 1.57 -13.38
C ARG A 51 8.04 1.10 -13.68
N ALA A 52 7.68 0.90 -14.95
CA ALA A 52 6.35 0.42 -15.33
C ALA A 52 6.08 -1.03 -14.86
N ARG A 53 7.09 -1.90 -14.93
CA ARG A 53 7.00 -3.29 -14.42
C ARG A 53 6.76 -3.31 -12.91
N TYR A 54 7.52 -2.53 -12.15
CA TYR A 54 7.35 -2.45 -10.69
C TYR A 54 6.02 -1.80 -10.30
N ALA A 55 5.57 -0.77 -11.02
CA ALA A 55 4.25 -0.16 -10.81
C ALA A 55 3.12 -1.19 -10.98
N THR A 56 3.22 -2.03 -12.01
CA THR A 56 2.25 -3.12 -12.25
C THR A 56 2.30 -4.16 -11.14
N ALA A 57 3.49 -4.53 -10.66
CA ALA A 57 3.65 -5.48 -9.56
C ALA A 57 3.07 -4.94 -8.24
N LEU A 58 3.32 -3.67 -7.93
CA LEU A 58 2.78 -2.99 -6.75
C LEU A 58 1.25 -2.92 -6.80
N SER A 59 0.67 -2.56 -7.95
CA SER A 59 -0.79 -2.55 -8.15
C SER A 59 -1.41 -3.92 -7.91
N ARG A 60 -0.80 -5.01 -8.43
CA ARG A 60 -1.26 -6.39 -8.19
C ARG A 60 -1.18 -6.80 -6.72
N GLN A 61 -0.30 -6.18 -5.94
CA GLN A 61 -0.17 -6.40 -4.50
C GLN A 61 -1.09 -5.50 -3.65
N GLY A 62 -2.00 -4.76 -4.29
CA GLY A 62 -2.94 -3.88 -3.59
C GLY A 62 -2.32 -2.57 -3.10
N TRP A 63 -1.25 -2.12 -3.76
CA TRP A 63 -0.71 -0.78 -3.59
C TRP A 63 -1.34 0.17 -4.61
N CYS A 64 -1.55 1.40 -4.18
CA CYS A 64 -2.09 2.49 -4.96
C CYS A 64 -1.03 3.60 -5.05
N GLU A 65 -0.91 4.21 -6.23
CA GLU A 65 -0.03 5.36 -6.41
C GLU A 65 -0.62 6.56 -5.65
N SER A 66 0.17 7.11 -4.74
CA SER A 66 -0.15 8.32 -4.00
C SER A 66 0.50 9.49 -4.71
N ARG A 67 -0.34 10.35 -5.29
CA ARG A 67 0.11 11.60 -5.90
C ARG A 67 0.49 12.55 -4.77
N ALA A 68 1.63 13.24 -4.89
CA ALA A 68 1.94 14.33 -3.97
C ALA A 68 0.84 15.40 -4.04
N GLY A 69 0.04 15.52 -2.97
CA GLY A 69 -1.03 16.51 -2.82
C GLY A 69 -0.54 17.82 -2.19
N GLY A 70 0.68 17.85 -1.64
CA GLY A 70 1.29 19.03 -1.02
C GLY A 70 2.80 19.15 -1.28
N ALA A 71 3.37 20.30 -0.92
CA ALA A 71 4.78 20.64 -1.18
C ALA A 71 5.81 19.74 -0.44
N TYR A 72 5.35 19.00 0.59
CA TYR A 72 6.17 18.07 1.37
C TYR A 72 5.75 16.62 1.17
N GLU A 73 4.77 16.36 0.30
CA GLU A 73 4.39 15.00 -0.04
C GLU A 73 5.24 14.54 -1.22
N HIS A 74 5.72 13.31 -1.14
CA HIS A 74 6.46 12.70 -2.23
C HIS A 74 5.51 11.81 -3.02
N TRP A 75 5.65 11.84 -4.35
CA TRP A 75 5.05 10.82 -5.19
C TRP A 75 5.54 9.44 -4.74
N GLY A 76 4.63 8.48 -4.58
CA GLY A 76 5.00 7.19 -4.03
C GLY A 76 3.86 6.18 -4.07
N TRP A 77 4.04 5.09 -3.33
CA TRP A 77 3.06 4.02 -3.23
C TRP A 77 2.58 3.87 -1.80
N GLN A 78 1.28 3.74 -1.64
CA GLN A 78 0.63 3.48 -0.35
C GLN A 78 -0.28 2.27 -0.49
N ARG A 79 -0.58 1.56 0.60
CA ARG A 79 -1.58 0.49 0.56
C ARG A 79 -2.92 1.11 0.17
N CYS A 80 -3.59 0.55 -0.83
CA CYS A 80 -4.92 1.02 -1.19
C CYS A 80 -5.79 0.97 0.07
N ALA A 81 -6.44 2.09 0.42
CA ALA A 81 -7.36 2.11 1.54
C ALA A 81 -8.40 1.00 1.31
N PRO A 82 -8.70 0.16 2.31
CA PRO A 82 -9.79 -0.79 2.17
C PRO A 82 -11.03 0.04 1.84
N THR A 83 -11.60 -0.13 0.65
CA THR A 83 -12.89 0.45 0.32
C THR A 83 -13.84 0.00 1.40
N ALA A 84 -14.17 0.92 2.30
CA ALA A 84 -15.18 0.73 3.32
C ALA A 84 -16.55 0.71 2.62
N THR A 85 -16.79 -0.30 1.80
CA THR A 85 -18.12 -0.74 1.39
C THR A 85 -18.79 -1.47 2.56
N ALA A 86 -18.70 -0.90 3.76
CA ALA A 86 -19.73 -0.98 4.76
C ALA A 86 -20.80 0.07 4.40
N ARG A 87 -21.42 -0.06 3.22
CA ARG A 87 -22.71 0.62 3.01
C ARG A 87 -23.67 -0.08 3.94
N ALA A 88 -23.87 0.56 5.09
CA ALA A 88 -24.90 0.36 6.08
C ALA A 88 -26.07 -0.46 5.51
N MET A 89 -26.14 -1.73 5.89
CA MET A 89 -27.32 -2.55 5.69
C MET A 89 -28.44 -1.89 6.51
N PRO A 90 -29.48 -1.31 5.90
CA PRO A 90 -30.57 -0.75 6.68
C PRO A 90 -31.29 -1.93 7.33
N ARG A 91 -31.05 -2.15 8.63
CA ARG A 91 -31.86 -3.05 9.44
C ARG A 91 -33.31 -2.55 9.38
N ARG A 92 -34.11 -3.14 8.48
CA ARG A 92 -35.57 -2.99 8.53
C ARG A 92 -36.04 -3.57 9.86
N ARG A 93 -36.35 -2.69 10.82
CA ARG A 93 -37.14 -3.08 11.99
C ARG A 93 -38.54 -3.49 11.50
N PRO A 94 -39.06 -4.68 11.85
CA PRO A 94 -40.46 -4.98 11.65
C PRO A 94 -41.28 -4.07 12.59
N ARG A 95 -42.28 -3.39 12.00
CA ARG A 95 -43.24 -2.55 12.71
C ARG A 95 -44.32 -3.48 13.30
N PRO A 96 -44.55 -3.50 14.63
CA PRO A 96 -45.68 -4.23 15.18
C PRO A 96 -46.96 -3.43 14.92
N HIS A 97 -47.93 -4.07 14.24
CA HIS A 97 -49.30 -3.58 14.16
C HIS A 97 -50.09 -4.16 15.34
N ALA A 98 -50.67 -3.26 16.13
CA ALA A 98 -51.79 -3.52 17.02
C ALA A 98 -53.10 -3.53 16.22
#